data_AF-A0A8T8LPQ3-F1
#
_entry.id   AF-A0A8T8LPQ3-F1
#
_cell.length_a   1.000
_cell.length_b   1.000
_cell.length_c   1.000
_cell.angle_alpha   90.00
_cell.angle_beta   90.00
_cell.angle_gamma   90.00
#
_symmetry.space_group_name_H-M   'P 1'
#
loop_
_entity.id
_entity.type
_entity.pdbx_description
1 polymer ?
#
loop_
_entity_poly.entity_id
_entity_poly.type
_entity_poly.pdbx_seq_one_letter_code
_entity_poly.pdbx_strand_id
1 'polypeptide(L)'
;MNDRLDVSELVDEIGLDADEIAWRKEFVGFDEEDERRLSRYEDAFAENADQIADDFYENLTGHQQTVDVIGRSEKGLEQLKRTQSAYLVTLAEGDYGEEYFEDRARIGKIHDMLEMPMKHYLGQYGVYYDLILPLIGDRLTDSLTDRLAPDGVDEELDDATAAAVEEEVDDAIEDLLSVLRIVNLDMQVVTDTYIHSYSEKLTEAVEENERLMAEVEDEVEGPIGDLRESADDVADSAAAVGDAAEDQSDRVAEISSEVANLSATVEEVASTADEVERTSSRAETLAEDGRDAADDAAAAMEDIGDAVDEVAEDVEALQERVEEIDEFVDAINGIADQTNLLALNASIEAARAGEAGAGFGVVADEIKSLAEESQEHASDIESMVDGIRTDTEETVESLSETTVRVDEGSERVADATESLTAIAEAVTETADGIDEVSDVTDEQAAAAEEIAATIDGVVEQSNRISEEMQELAAESERQSAAVEEVERTVRRLALDGGTDGGVGRASLTDGGTRVKRADAEAPTEAEKGRSLPAGIPEGTPRFVIDRLSDAELRAIADGELEMDDLR
;
A
#
# COMPACT_ATOMS: atom_id res chain seq x y z
N MET A 1 31.70 -40.84 -43.58
CA MET A 1 30.35 -40.39 -44.03
C MET A 1 29.53 -41.50 -44.68
N ASN A 2 30.03 -42.22 -45.70
CA ASN A 2 29.28 -43.29 -46.38
C ASN A 2 28.81 -44.44 -45.47
N ASP A 3 29.61 -44.87 -44.49
CA ASP A 3 29.28 -45.98 -43.59
C ASP A 3 28.19 -45.64 -42.54
N ARG A 4 27.73 -44.38 -42.52
CA ARG A 4 26.76 -43.86 -41.55
C ARG A 4 25.40 -43.54 -42.17
N LEU A 5 25.23 -43.82 -43.47
CA LEU A 5 24.04 -43.52 -44.23
C LEU A 5 23.35 -44.83 -44.63
N ASP A 6 22.14 -45.06 -44.15
CA ASP A 6 21.25 -46.09 -44.68
C ASP A 6 20.51 -45.52 -45.89
N VAL A 7 20.91 -45.96 -47.09
CA VAL A 7 20.33 -45.44 -48.33
C VAL A 7 18.94 -46.00 -48.57
N SER A 8 18.67 -47.23 -48.11
CA SER A 8 17.33 -47.81 -48.25
C SER A 8 16.32 -47.02 -47.41
N GLU A 9 16.70 -46.67 -46.17
CA GLU A 9 15.86 -45.85 -45.30
C GLU A 9 15.66 -44.45 -45.88
N LEU A 10 16.73 -43.81 -46.39
CA LEU A 10 16.64 -42.50 -47.03
C LEU A 10 15.70 -42.50 -48.25
N VAL A 11 15.80 -43.52 -49.10
CA VAL A 11 15.02 -43.66 -50.33
C VAL A 11 13.54 -43.89 -50.01
N ASP A 12 13.25 -44.70 -48.99
CA ASP A 12 11.90 -44.87 -48.44
C ASP A 12 11.35 -43.55 -47.86
N GLU A 13 12.18 -42.79 -47.14
CA GLU A 13 11.81 -41.54 -46.46
C GLU A 13 11.52 -40.38 -47.42
N ILE A 14 12.22 -40.33 -48.56
CA ILE A 14 11.95 -39.37 -49.64
C ILE A 14 10.91 -39.88 -50.64
N GLY A 15 10.48 -41.14 -50.52
CA GLY A 15 9.46 -41.77 -51.37
C GLY A 15 9.94 -42.12 -52.79
N LEU A 16 11.22 -42.41 -52.97
CA LEU A 16 11.83 -42.68 -54.28
C LEU A 16 11.77 -44.18 -54.63
N ASP A 17 10.56 -44.70 -54.83
CA ASP A 17 10.36 -46.09 -55.25
C ASP A 17 10.39 -46.25 -56.79
N ALA A 18 10.29 -47.49 -57.27
CA ALA A 18 10.32 -47.79 -58.71
C ALA A 18 9.19 -47.11 -59.50
N ASP A 19 8.01 -46.93 -58.89
CA ASP A 19 6.86 -46.29 -59.54
C ASP A 19 7.10 -44.77 -59.66
N GLU A 20 7.66 -44.15 -58.62
CA GLU A 20 8.04 -42.74 -58.59
C GLU A 20 9.16 -42.45 -59.61
N ILE A 21 10.18 -43.30 -59.68
CA ILE A 21 11.25 -43.18 -60.68
C ILE A 21 10.68 -43.27 -62.10
N ALA A 22 9.80 -44.24 -62.35
CA ALA A 22 9.14 -44.40 -63.66
C ALA A 22 8.29 -43.18 -64.01
N TRP A 23 7.56 -42.62 -63.04
CA TRP A 23 6.76 -41.42 -63.24
C TRP A 23 7.64 -40.20 -63.55
N ARG A 24 8.75 -39.99 -62.83
CA ARG A 24 9.68 -38.89 -63.09
C ARG A 24 10.26 -38.99 -64.50
N LYS A 25 10.67 -40.19 -64.91
CA LYS A 25 11.14 -40.47 -66.28
C LYS A 25 10.08 -40.09 -67.32
N GLU A 26 8.84 -40.54 -67.14
CA GLU A 26 7.71 -40.18 -68.03
C GLU A 26 7.48 -38.65 -68.06
N PHE A 27 7.50 -37.99 -66.90
CA PHE A 27 7.24 -36.56 -66.76
C PHE A 27 8.25 -35.68 -67.50
N VAL A 28 9.55 -36.03 -67.43
CA VAL A 28 10.60 -35.29 -68.16
C VAL A 28 10.75 -35.76 -69.61
N GLY A 29 10.03 -36.80 -70.01
CA GLY A 29 10.11 -37.42 -71.32
C GLY A 29 11.41 -38.22 -71.54
N PHE A 30 11.96 -38.82 -70.48
CA PHE A 30 13.14 -39.69 -70.53
C PHE A 30 12.72 -41.13 -70.81
N ASP A 31 13.05 -41.64 -71.99
CA ASP A 31 12.68 -42.99 -72.42
C ASP A 31 13.89 -43.87 -72.80
N GLU A 32 13.64 -45.11 -73.23
CA GLU A 32 14.68 -46.06 -73.63
C GLU A 32 15.57 -45.53 -74.78
N GLU A 33 15.07 -44.61 -75.62
CA GLU A 33 15.87 -44.01 -76.70
C GLU A 33 16.85 -42.98 -76.13
N ASP A 34 16.48 -42.24 -75.08
CA ASP A 34 17.41 -41.40 -74.33
C ASP A 34 18.52 -42.22 -73.67
N GLU A 35 18.19 -43.38 -73.08
CA GLU A 35 19.18 -44.30 -72.50
C GLU A 35 20.17 -44.79 -73.59
N ARG A 36 19.63 -45.11 -74.76
CA ARG A 36 20.42 -45.53 -75.94
C ARG A 36 21.26 -44.41 -76.53
N ARG A 37 20.80 -43.15 -76.47
CA ARG A 37 21.57 -41.98 -76.90
C ARG A 37 22.72 -41.71 -75.95
N LEU A 38 22.45 -41.68 -74.64
CA LEU A 38 23.46 -41.45 -73.61
C LEU A 38 24.57 -42.51 -73.64
N SER A 39 24.24 -43.79 -73.81
CA SER A 39 25.24 -44.87 -73.94
C SER A 39 26.19 -44.73 -75.13
N ARG A 40 25.82 -43.98 -76.18
CA ARG A 40 26.76 -43.67 -77.28
C ARG A 40 27.86 -42.72 -76.85
N TYR A 41 27.65 -41.97 -75.78
CA TYR A 41 28.60 -41.00 -75.24
C TYR A 41 29.41 -41.56 -74.07
N GLU A 42 29.21 -42.83 -73.68
CA GLU A 42 29.94 -43.46 -72.57
C GLU A 42 31.45 -43.34 -72.75
N ASP A 43 31.98 -43.73 -73.92
CA ASP A 43 33.41 -43.62 -74.24
C ASP A 43 33.89 -42.16 -74.21
N ALA A 44 33.10 -41.23 -74.77
CA ALA A 44 33.45 -39.82 -74.80
C ALA A 44 33.46 -39.20 -73.39
N PHE A 45 32.52 -39.58 -72.53
CA PHE A 45 32.48 -39.14 -71.14
C PHE A 45 33.64 -39.76 -70.36
N ALA A 46 33.95 -41.05 -70.57
CA ALA A 46 35.06 -41.73 -69.91
C ALA A 46 36.43 -41.14 -70.30
N GLU A 47 36.64 -40.83 -71.59
CA GLU A 47 37.89 -40.21 -72.08
C GLU A 47 38.10 -38.79 -71.54
N ASN A 48 37.01 -38.04 -71.30
CA ASN A 48 37.06 -36.66 -70.83
C ASN A 48 36.78 -36.51 -69.32
N ALA A 49 36.40 -37.57 -68.61
CA ALA A 49 35.92 -37.51 -67.22
C ALA A 49 36.93 -36.87 -66.26
N ASP A 50 38.22 -37.22 -66.38
CA ASP A 50 39.27 -36.68 -65.51
C ASP A 50 39.54 -35.20 -65.78
N GLN A 51 39.51 -34.78 -67.06
CA GLN A 51 39.68 -33.37 -67.42
C GLN A 51 38.46 -32.54 -66.96
N ILE A 52 37.25 -33.04 -67.18
CA ILE A 52 36.01 -32.38 -66.74
C ILE A 52 35.99 -32.28 -65.20
N ALA A 53 36.41 -33.32 -64.48
CA ALA A 53 36.52 -33.26 -63.02
C ALA A 53 37.59 -32.23 -62.57
N ASP A 54 38.72 -32.13 -63.25
CA ASP A 54 39.74 -31.10 -62.97
C ASP A 54 39.18 -29.69 -63.16
N ASP A 55 38.55 -29.41 -64.30
CA ASP A 55 37.96 -28.11 -64.65
C ASP A 55 36.79 -27.76 -63.70
N PHE A 56 35.98 -28.74 -63.34
CA PHE A 56 34.89 -28.60 -62.37
C PHE A 56 35.40 -28.16 -61.00
N TYR A 57 36.44 -28.82 -60.47
CA TYR A 57 37.03 -28.42 -59.19
C TYR A 57 37.88 -27.15 -59.29
N GLU A 58 38.45 -26.80 -60.45
CA GLU A 58 39.07 -25.49 -60.69
C GLU A 58 38.02 -24.37 -60.55
N ASN A 59 36.83 -24.55 -61.15
CA ASN A 59 35.71 -23.61 -60.98
C ASN A 59 35.30 -23.49 -59.50
N LEU A 60 35.10 -24.62 -58.81
CA LEU A 60 34.70 -24.62 -57.39
C LEU A 60 35.77 -24.02 -56.47
N THR A 61 37.05 -24.23 -56.74
CA THR A 61 38.14 -23.67 -55.92
C THR A 61 38.38 -22.18 -56.19
N GLY A 62 37.79 -21.63 -57.26
CA GLY A 62 37.74 -20.19 -57.53
C GLY A 62 36.83 -19.40 -56.57
N HIS A 63 35.98 -20.08 -55.79
CA HIS A 63 35.04 -19.45 -54.87
C HIS A 63 35.24 -19.92 -53.42
N GLN A 64 35.45 -18.99 -52.47
CA GLN A 64 35.74 -19.35 -51.08
C GLN A 64 34.61 -20.17 -50.42
N GLN A 65 33.35 -19.86 -50.73
CA GLN A 65 32.21 -20.54 -50.12
C GLN A 65 32.16 -22.04 -50.45
N THR A 66 32.56 -22.43 -51.66
CA THR A 66 32.62 -23.83 -52.10
C THR A 66 33.90 -24.52 -51.59
N VAL A 67 35.01 -23.78 -51.45
CA VAL A 67 36.23 -24.27 -50.77
C VAL A 67 35.92 -24.67 -49.32
N ASP A 68 35.14 -23.87 -48.60
CA ASP A 68 34.77 -24.16 -47.21
C ASP A 68 33.97 -25.47 -47.10
N VAL A 69 33.08 -25.73 -48.05
CA VAL A 69 32.31 -26.98 -48.13
C VAL A 69 33.23 -28.16 -48.45
N ILE A 70 34.13 -28.03 -49.43
CA ILE A 70 35.13 -29.05 -49.76
C ILE A 70 35.98 -29.39 -48.54
N GLY A 71 36.35 -28.38 -47.74
CA GLY A 71 37.13 -28.55 -46.52
C GLY A 71 36.45 -29.37 -45.41
N ARG A 72 35.11 -29.53 -45.45
CA ARG A 72 34.34 -30.38 -44.52
C ARG A 72 34.34 -31.84 -44.93
N SER A 73 34.76 -32.16 -46.16
CA SER A 73 34.79 -33.53 -46.65
C SER A 73 35.90 -34.36 -46.00
N GLU A 74 35.60 -35.62 -45.70
CA GLU A 74 36.61 -36.60 -45.28
C GLU A 74 37.57 -36.99 -46.42
N LYS A 75 37.16 -36.74 -47.68
CA LYS A 75 37.95 -37.02 -48.89
C LYS A 75 38.81 -35.81 -49.25
N GLY A 76 40.09 -36.05 -49.56
CA GLY A 76 40.95 -35.02 -50.15
C GLY A 76 40.51 -34.66 -51.58
N LEU A 77 40.92 -33.49 -52.07
CA LEU A 77 40.54 -32.97 -53.39
C LEU A 77 40.75 -33.99 -54.54
N GLU A 78 41.87 -34.70 -54.55
CA GLU A 78 42.17 -35.73 -55.56
C GLU A 78 41.27 -36.98 -55.48
N GLN A 79 40.68 -37.26 -54.32
CA GLN A 79 39.69 -38.34 -54.17
C GLN A 79 38.30 -37.85 -54.56
N LEU A 80 37.99 -36.58 -54.30
CA LEU A 80 36.77 -35.92 -54.71
C LEU A 80 36.70 -35.81 -56.24
N LYS A 81 37.78 -35.37 -56.90
CA LYS A 81 37.93 -35.38 -58.36
C LYS A 81 37.69 -36.77 -58.96
N ARG A 82 38.32 -37.82 -58.42
CA ARG A 82 38.07 -39.20 -58.86
C ARG A 82 36.63 -39.66 -58.67
N THR A 83 36.00 -39.26 -57.58
CA THR A 83 34.57 -39.57 -57.33
C THR A 83 33.69 -38.85 -58.36
N GLN A 84 34.07 -37.62 -58.71
CA GLN A 84 33.40 -36.80 -59.72
C GLN A 84 33.58 -37.36 -61.14
N SER A 85 34.79 -37.81 -61.50
CA SER A 85 35.04 -38.51 -62.76
C SER A 85 34.14 -39.74 -62.89
N ALA A 86 34.05 -40.55 -61.82
CA ALA A 86 33.19 -41.73 -61.81
C ALA A 86 31.71 -41.35 -61.97
N TYR A 87 31.23 -40.34 -61.23
CA TYR A 87 29.87 -39.83 -61.35
C TYR A 87 29.53 -39.36 -62.78
N LEU A 88 30.47 -38.71 -63.47
CA LEU A 88 30.26 -38.24 -64.84
C LEU A 88 30.03 -39.41 -65.80
N VAL A 89 30.81 -40.49 -65.66
CA VAL A 89 30.64 -41.69 -66.48
C VAL A 89 29.26 -42.32 -66.26
N THR A 90 28.74 -42.34 -65.03
CA THR A 90 27.41 -42.92 -64.77
C THR A 90 26.27 -42.14 -65.42
N LEU A 91 26.48 -40.87 -65.84
CA LEU A 91 25.48 -40.11 -66.62
C LEU A 91 25.32 -40.61 -68.06
N ALA A 92 26.25 -41.43 -68.55
CA ALA A 92 26.28 -41.97 -69.90
C ALA A 92 26.33 -43.50 -69.93
N GLU A 93 26.22 -44.18 -68.79
CA GLU A 93 26.37 -45.64 -68.65
C GLU A 93 25.20 -46.43 -69.28
N GLY A 94 24.03 -45.78 -69.44
CA GLY A 94 22.88 -46.39 -70.11
C GLY A 94 22.00 -47.27 -69.21
N ASP A 95 22.31 -47.35 -67.90
CA ASP A 95 21.45 -47.99 -66.89
C ASP A 95 20.96 -46.94 -65.88
N TYR A 96 19.66 -46.66 -65.89
CA TYR A 96 19.02 -45.67 -65.03
C TYR A 96 17.91 -46.32 -64.20
N GLY A 97 18.18 -47.50 -63.66
CA GLY A 97 17.29 -48.20 -62.72
C GLY A 97 17.31 -47.60 -61.30
N GLU A 98 16.73 -48.34 -60.35
CA GLU A 98 16.66 -47.94 -58.93
C GLU A 98 18.06 -47.63 -58.37
N GLU A 99 19.05 -48.49 -58.60
CA GLU A 99 20.43 -48.34 -58.10
C GLU A 99 21.07 -47.00 -58.51
N TYR A 100 20.82 -46.54 -59.74
CA TYR A 100 21.29 -45.23 -60.21
C TYR A 100 20.74 -44.10 -59.33
N PHE A 101 19.43 -44.11 -59.07
CA PHE A 101 18.75 -43.06 -58.31
C PHE A 101 18.98 -43.15 -56.80
N GLU A 102 19.17 -44.35 -56.25
CA GLU A 102 19.64 -44.55 -54.88
C GLU A 102 21.00 -43.88 -54.65
N ASP A 103 21.92 -44.02 -55.61
CA ASP A 103 23.22 -43.36 -55.54
C ASP A 103 23.12 -41.84 -55.68
N ARG A 104 22.16 -41.33 -56.45
CA ARG A 104 21.87 -39.88 -56.51
C ARG A 104 21.33 -39.36 -55.18
N ALA A 105 20.40 -40.08 -54.55
CA ALA A 105 19.88 -39.75 -53.22
C ALA A 105 21.00 -39.78 -52.16
N ARG A 106 21.87 -40.79 -52.21
CA ARG A 106 23.06 -40.91 -51.35
C ARG A 106 23.95 -39.67 -51.48
N ILE A 107 24.25 -39.26 -52.71
CA ILE A 107 25.06 -38.07 -52.99
C ILE A 107 24.39 -36.82 -52.44
N GLY A 108 23.08 -36.65 -52.66
CA GLY A 108 22.32 -35.52 -52.14
C GLY A 108 22.39 -35.38 -50.62
N LYS A 109 22.16 -36.48 -49.88
CA LYS A 109 22.25 -36.48 -48.41
C LYS A 109 23.68 -36.25 -47.91
N ILE A 110 24.71 -36.73 -48.61
CA ILE A 110 26.11 -36.41 -48.25
C ILE A 110 26.39 -34.92 -48.40
N HIS A 111 25.85 -34.26 -49.43
CA HIS A 111 26.00 -32.82 -49.61
C HIS A 111 25.27 -32.01 -48.53
N ASP A 112 24.07 -32.44 -48.12
CA ASP A 112 23.39 -31.88 -46.95
C ASP A 112 24.20 -32.08 -45.66
N MET A 113 24.78 -33.27 -45.44
CA MET A 113 25.65 -33.53 -44.28
C MET A 113 26.93 -32.69 -44.27
N LEU A 114 27.41 -32.28 -45.44
CA LEU A 114 28.52 -31.32 -45.58
C LEU A 114 28.06 -29.87 -45.39
N GLU A 115 26.78 -29.64 -45.06
CA GLU A 115 26.14 -28.33 -45.00
C GLU A 115 26.38 -27.53 -46.28
N MET A 116 26.40 -28.21 -47.43
CA MET A 116 26.49 -27.53 -48.72
C MET A 116 25.15 -26.83 -48.97
N PRO A 117 25.11 -25.51 -49.16
CA PRO A 117 23.90 -24.83 -49.57
C PRO A 117 23.34 -25.44 -50.87
N MET A 118 22.03 -25.71 -50.93
CA MET A 118 21.36 -26.24 -52.13
C MET A 118 21.69 -25.43 -53.40
N LYS A 119 21.81 -24.10 -53.29
CA LYS A 119 22.23 -23.22 -54.40
C LYS A 119 23.61 -23.55 -54.99
N HIS A 120 24.53 -24.06 -54.17
CA HIS A 120 25.86 -24.46 -54.63
C HIS A 120 25.77 -25.79 -55.38
N TYR A 121 24.99 -26.74 -54.86
CA TYR A 121 24.74 -28.02 -55.53
C TYR A 121 24.01 -27.83 -56.87
N LEU A 122 22.92 -27.07 -56.90
CA LEU A 122 22.18 -26.78 -58.15
C LEU A 122 23.02 -25.98 -59.15
N GLY A 123 23.83 -25.03 -58.65
CA GLY A 123 24.71 -24.21 -59.48
C GLY A 123 25.79 -25.02 -60.20
N GLN A 124 26.21 -26.16 -59.64
CA GLN A 124 27.22 -27.05 -60.24
C GLN A 124 26.74 -27.68 -61.55
N TYR A 125 25.43 -27.91 -61.73
CA TYR A 125 24.92 -28.40 -63.01
C TYR A 125 25.12 -27.40 -64.16
N GLY A 126 25.15 -26.09 -63.86
CA GLY A 126 25.53 -25.07 -64.84
C GLY A 126 26.96 -25.24 -65.35
N VAL A 127 27.88 -25.66 -64.46
CA VAL A 127 29.27 -25.97 -64.82
C VAL A 127 29.34 -27.23 -65.68
N TYR A 128 28.51 -28.25 -65.40
CA TYR A 128 28.44 -29.43 -66.27
C TYR A 128 27.95 -29.11 -67.67
N TYR A 129 27.01 -28.19 -67.85
CA TYR A 129 26.58 -27.80 -69.19
C TYR A 129 27.75 -27.20 -70.00
N ASP A 130 28.56 -26.33 -69.39
CA ASP A 130 29.72 -25.76 -70.09
C ASP A 130 30.79 -26.81 -70.45
N LEU A 131 30.88 -27.91 -69.70
CA LEU A 131 31.92 -28.94 -69.87
C LEU A 131 31.47 -30.15 -70.70
N ILE A 132 30.18 -30.51 -70.66
CA ILE A 132 29.61 -31.70 -71.33
C ILE A 132 29.07 -31.36 -72.71
N LEU A 133 28.40 -30.21 -72.88
CA LEU A 133 27.77 -29.86 -74.16
C LEU A 133 28.76 -29.73 -75.33
N PRO A 134 30.01 -29.28 -75.14
CA PRO A 134 31.02 -29.33 -76.20
C PRO A 134 31.28 -30.74 -76.74
N LEU A 135 31.17 -31.80 -75.93
CA LEU A 135 31.37 -33.18 -76.39
C LEU A 135 30.31 -33.62 -77.42
N ILE A 136 29.08 -33.12 -77.27
CA ILE A 136 27.99 -33.35 -78.23
C ILE A 136 28.25 -32.53 -79.50
N GLY A 137 28.71 -31.28 -79.35
CA GLY A 137 29.07 -30.41 -80.47
C GLY A 137 30.25 -30.92 -81.31
N ASP A 138 31.27 -31.49 -80.66
CA ASP A 138 32.43 -32.07 -81.32
C ASP A 138 32.02 -33.31 -82.12
N ARG A 139 31.17 -34.18 -81.56
CA ARG A 139 30.63 -35.34 -82.27
C ARG A 139 29.75 -34.94 -83.46
N LEU A 140 28.88 -33.94 -83.31
CA LEU A 140 28.10 -33.38 -84.41
C LEU A 140 29.04 -32.89 -85.52
N THR A 141 30.12 -32.20 -85.14
CA THR A 141 31.13 -31.70 -86.08
C THR A 141 31.82 -32.84 -86.82
N ASP A 142 32.22 -33.90 -86.11
CA ASP A 142 32.86 -35.08 -86.70
C ASP A 142 31.91 -35.84 -87.63
N SER A 143 30.66 -36.06 -87.23
CA SER A 143 29.64 -36.75 -88.03
C SER A 143 29.26 -35.96 -89.29
N LEU A 144 29.11 -34.64 -89.18
CA LEU A 144 28.90 -33.75 -90.33
C LEU A 144 30.12 -33.72 -91.24
N THR A 145 31.34 -33.72 -90.69
CA THR A 145 32.58 -33.74 -91.48
C THR A 145 32.71 -35.04 -92.28
N ASP A 146 32.40 -36.19 -91.68
CA ASP A 146 32.41 -37.49 -92.35
C ASP A 146 31.34 -37.60 -93.45
N ARG A 147 30.18 -36.93 -93.28
CA ARG A 147 29.10 -36.92 -94.30
C ARG A 147 29.29 -35.89 -95.41
N LEU A 148 29.88 -34.73 -95.10
CA LEU A 148 30.11 -33.63 -96.05
C LEU A 148 31.44 -33.74 -96.81
N ALA A 149 32.31 -34.70 -96.46
CA ALA A 149 33.56 -34.96 -97.16
C ALA A 149 33.50 -36.16 -98.13
N PRO A 150 32.98 -35.99 -99.36
CA PRO A 150 33.48 -36.71 -100.53
C PRO A 150 34.29 -35.78 -101.43
N ASP A 151 35.42 -36.30 -101.94
CA ASP A 151 36.29 -35.64 -102.91
C ASP A 151 35.52 -34.95 -104.05
N GLY A 152 35.61 -33.61 -104.14
CA GLY A 152 35.33 -32.85 -105.36
C GLY A 152 34.23 -31.79 -105.24
N VAL A 153 34.66 -30.53 -105.26
CA VAL A 153 33.87 -29.29 -105.21
C VAL A 153 33.02 -29.08 -106.47
N ASP A 154 31.89 -28.37 -106.27
CA ASP A 154 30.93 -27.76 -107.22
C ASP A 154 29.76 -28.63 -107.73
N GLU A 155 28.63 -28.59 -107.02
CA GLU A 155 27.29 -28.35 -107.58
C GLU A 155 26.33 -27.93 -106.43
N GLU A 156 25.26 -27.20 -106.73
CA GLU A 156 24.30 -26.63 -105.77
C GLU A 156 23.90 -27.62 -104.67
N LEU A 157 23.82 -27.17 -103.41
CA LEU A 157 23.29 -27.94 -102.27
C LEU A 157 21.98 -28.62 -102.70
N ASP A 158 22.00 -29.94 -102.88
CA ASP A 158 20.78 -30.68 -103.19
C ASP A 158 19.94 -30.84 -101.91
N ASP A 159 18.63 -31.02 -102.08
CA ASP A 159 17.69 -31.24 -100.96
C ASP A 159 18.12 -32.44 -100.08
N ALA A 160 18.91 -33.38 -100.60
CA ALA A 160 19.37 -34.57 -99.87
C ALA A 160 20.52 -34.28 -98.90
N THR A 161 21.45 -33.39 -99.27
CA THR A 161 22.54 -32.93 -98.41
C THR A 161 22.00 -32.01 -97.31
N ALA A 162 21.05 -31.14 -97.67
CA ALA A 162 20.34 -30.33 -96.68
C ALA A 162 19.57 -31.21 -95.66
N ALA A 163 18.86 -32.24 -96.13
CA ALA A 163 18.15 -33.17 -95.26
C ALA A 163 19.08 -34.01 -94.35
N ALA A 164 20.26 -34.41 -94.83
CA ALA A 164 21.23 -35.15 -94.02
C ALA A 164 21.91 -34.30 -92.95
N VAL A 165 22.10 -32.99 -93.21
CA VAL A 165 22.57 -32.03 -92.21
C VAL A 165 21.47 -31.74 -91.20
N GLU A 166 20.22 -31.59 -91.65
CA GLU A 166 19.05 -31.40 -90.78
C GLU A 166 18.86 -32.61 -89.84
N GLU A 167 18.98 -33.84 -90.35
CA GLU A 167 18.91 -35.08 -89.55
C GLU A 167 20.01 -35.17 -88.49
N GLU A 168 21.26 -34.80 -88.80
CA GLU A 168 22.35 -34.80 -87.81
C GLU A 168 22.19 -33.70 -86.75
N VAL A 169 21.70 -32.53 -87.15
CA VAL A 169 21.42 -31.44 -86.21
C VAL A 169 20.26 -31.83 -85.29
N ASP A 170 19.20 -32.44 -85.82
CA ASP A 170 18.08 -32.94 -85.01
C ASP A 170 18.53 -34.06 -84.04
N ASP A 171 19.37 -35.00 -84.50
CA ASP A 171 19.94 -36.05 -83.64
C ASP A 171 20.82 -35.46 -82.53
N ALA A 172 21.63 -34.43 -82.82
CA ALA A 172 22.45 -33.76 -81.81
C ALA A 172 21.62 -32.92 -80.82
N ILE A 173 20.53 -32.30 -81.27
CA ILE A 173 19.56 -31.62 -80.39
C ILE A 173 18.93 -32.64 -79.44
N GLU A 174 18.55 -33.79 -79.96
CA GLU A 174 17.97 -34.86 -79.17
C GLU A 174 18.97 -35.49 -78.19
N ASP A 175 20.23 -35.70 -78.59
CA ASP A 175 21.31 -36.14 -77.69
C ASP A 175 21.54 -35.13 -76.54
N LEU A 176 21.51 -33.82 -76.87
CA LEU A 176 21.55 -32.74 -75.89
C LEU A 176 20.35 -32.80 -74.94
N LEU A 177 19.14 -33.04 -75.47
CA LEU A 177 17.94 -33.19 -74.66
C LEU A 177 18.03 -34.41 -73.73
N SER A 178 18.60 -35.54 -74.17
CA SER A 178 18.82 -36.72 -73.31
C SER A 178 19.72 -36.37 -72.11
N VAL A 179 20.82 -35.64 -72.32
CA VAL A 179 21.70 -35.16 -71.24
C VAL A 179 20.96 -34.20 -70.30
N LEU A 180 20.18 -33.26 -70.83
CA LEU A 180 19.41 -32.33 -70.01
C LEU A 180 18.32 -33.04 -69.19
N ARG A 181 17.67 -34.07 -69.74
CA ARG A 181 16.64 -34.85 -69.04
C ARG A 181 17.24 -35.67 -67.90
N ILE A 182 18.35 -36.39 -68.10
CA ILE A 182 18.96 -37.18 -67.02
C ILE A 182 19.54 -36.30 -65.90
N VAL A 183 20.15 -35.16 -66.26
CA VAL A 183 20.60 -34.16 -65.29
C VAL A 183 19.42 -33.56 -64.52
N ASN A 184 18.28 -33.33 -65.18
CA ASN A 184 17.07 -32.86 -64.50
C ASN A 184 16.54 -33.90 -63.49
N LEU A 185 16.51 -35.18 -63.86
CA LEU A 185 16.09 -36.27 -62.97
C LEU A 185 17.00 -36.38 -61.74
N ASP A 186 18.32 -36.28 -61.96
CA ASP A 186 19.30 -36.26 -60.86
C ASP A 186 19.08 -35.05 -59.93
N MET A 187 18.85 -33.87 -60.50
CA MET A 187 18.53 -32.66 -59.75
C MET A 187 17.25 -32.80 -58.91
N GLN A 188 16.21 -33.45 -59.43
CA GLN A 188 14.97 -33.70 -58.68
C GLN A 188 15.23 -34.58 -57.45
N VAL A 189 15.93 -35.69 -57.62
CA VAL A 189 16.25 -36.61 -56.51
C VAL A 189 17.07 -35.92 -55.42
N VAL A 190 18.09 -35.16 -55.79
CA VAL A 190 18.89 -34.46 -54.78
C VAL A 190 18.09 -33.35 -54.11
N THR A 191 17.24 -32.63 -54.85
CA THR A 191 16.37 -31.60 -54.25
C THR A 191 15.48 -32.21 -53.16
N ASP A 192 14.91 -33.39 -53.40
CA ASP A 192 14.09 -34.09 -52.40
C ASP A 192 14.86 -34.43 -51.13
N THR A 193 16.12 -34.87 -51.25
CA THR A 193 16.96 -35.15 -50.06
C THR A 193 17.19 -33.91 -49.19
N TYR A 194 17.33 -32.73 -49.81
CA TYR A 194 17.46 -31.46 -49.09
C TYR A 194 16.13 -31.01 -48.47
N ILE A 195 15.01 -31.15 -49.19
CA ILE A 195 13.68 -30.83 -48.68
C ILE A 195 13.34 -31.70 -47.47
N HIS A 196 13.64 -33.00 -47.56
CA HIS A 196 13.47 -33.93 -46.45
C HIS A 196 14.30 -33.49 -45.22
N SER A 197 15.60 -33.21 -45.39
CA SER A 197 16.45 -32.72 -44.28
C SER A 197 15.95 -31.43 -43.64
N TYR A 198 15.44 -30.48 -44.44
CA TYR A 198 14.83 -29.26 -43.89
C TYR A 198 13.51 -29.53 -43.18
N SER A 199 12.71 -30.47 -43.67
CA SER A 199 11.50 -30.90 -42.98
C SER A 199 11.82 -31.52 -41.62
N GLU A 200 12.79 -32.42 -41.54
CA GLU A 200 13.21 -33.05 -40.28
C GLU A 200 13.60 -31.98 -39.25
N LYS A 201 14.47 -31.04 -39.65
CA LYS A 201 14.91 -29.92 -38.80
C LYS A 201 13.75 -29.03 -38.35
N LEU A 202 12.76 -28.81 -39.23
CA LEU A 202 11.59 -28.01 -38.90
C LEU A 202 10.68 -28.75 -37.90
N THR A 203 10.45 -30.05 -38.10
CA THR A 203 9.68 -30.88 -37.16
C THR A 203 10.33 -30.90 -35.79
N GLU A 204 11.66 -31.13 -35.71
CA GLU A 204 12.40 -31.06 -34.45
C GLU A 204 12.26 -29.69 -33.75
N ALA A 205 12.34 -28.60 -34.51
CA ALA A 205 12.19 -27.26 -33.97
C ALA A 205 10.76 -26.96 -33.47
N VAL A 206 9.73 -27.48 -34.14
CA VAL A 206 8.33 -27.38 -33.69
C VAL A 206 8.11 -28.19 -32.42
N GLU A 207 8.59 -29.44 -32.37
CA GLU A 207 8.48 -30.28 -31.18
C GLU A 207 9.23 -29.68 -29.97
N GLU A 208 10.40 -29.08 -30.19
CA GLU A 208 11.13 -28.35 -29.15
C GLU A 208 10.33 -27.13 -28.66
N ASN A 209 9.71 -26.39 -29.58
CA ASN A 209 8.90 -25.23 -29.26
C ASN A 209 7.64 -25.61 -28.46
N GLU A 210 6.90 -26.64 -28.88
CA GLU A 210 5.75 -27.18 -28.15
C GLU A 210 6.13 -27.60 -26.73
N ARG A 211 7.27 -28.27 -26.57
CA ARG A 211 7.78 -28.67 -25.25
C ARG A 211 8.08 -27.45 -24.37
N LEU A 212 8.73 -26.43 -24.93
CA LEU A 212 9.03 -25.19 -24.21
C LEU A 212 7.75 -24.43 -23.84
N MET A 213 6.73 -24.40 -24.70
CA MET A 213 5.45 -23.76 -24.39
C MET A 213 4.72 -24.47 -23.26
N ALA A 214 4.72 -25.81 -23.24
CA ALA A 214 4.12 -26.59 -22.15
C ALA A 214 4.87 -26.39 -20.82
N GLU A 215 6.21 -26.29 -20.86
CA GLU A 215 7.03 -25.97 -19.69
C GLU A 215 6.71 -24.58 -19.14
N VAL A 216 6.58 -23.58 -20.02
CA VAL A 216 6.17 -22.21 -19.62
C VAL A 216 4.78 -22.18 -19.01
N GLU A 217 3.83 -22.95 -19.54
CA GLU A 217 2.48 -23.04 -18.98
C GLU A 217 2.50 -23.62 -17.56
N ASP A 218 3.18 -24.76 -17.36
CA ASP A 218 3.28 -25.44 -16.05
C ASP A 218 4.04 -24.59 -15.02
N GLU A 219 5.13 -23.92 -15.43
CA GLU A 219 5.92 -23.07 -14.53
C GLU A 219 5.20 -21.78 -14.11
N VAL A 220 4.26 -21.28 -14.92
CA VAL A 220 3.59 -19.99 -14.67
C VAL A 220 2.21 -20.16 -14.03
N GLU A 221 1.53 -21.30 -14.19
CA GLU A 221 0.19 -21.55 -13.63
C GLU A 221 0.15 -21.38 -12.10
N GLY A 222 1.09 -22.01 -11.38
CA GLY A 222 1.19 -21.90 -9.92
C GLY A 222 1.40 -20.45 -9.43
N PRO A 223 2.46 -19.75 -9.89
CA PRO A 223 2.71 -18.36 -9.52
C PRO A 223 1.57 -17.38 -9.86
N ILE A 224 0.84 -17.61 -10.95
CA ILE A 224 -0.36 -16.82 -11.30
C ILE A 224 -1.46 -17.03 -10.27
N GLY A 225 -1.71 -18.28 -9.88
CA GLY A 225 -2.69 -18.62 -8.84
C GLY A 225 -2.35 -17.96 -7.50
N ASP A 226 -1.10 -18.10 -7.05
CA ASP A 226 -0.61 -17.50 -5.80
C ASP A 226 -0.72 -15.97 -5.83
N LEU A 227 -0.44 -15.33 -6.97
CA LEU A 227 -0.51 -13.89 -7.12
C LEU A 227 -1.95 -13.37 -7.08
N ARG A 228 -2.90 -14.12 -7.63
CA ARG A 228 -4.33 -13.81 -7.56
C ARG A 228 -4.85 -13.91 -6.13
N GLU A 229 -4.55 -15.02 -5.44
CA GLU A 229 -4.94 -15.21 -4.04
C GLU A 229 -4.35 -14.10 -3.16
N SER A 230 -3.07 -13.75 -3.37
CA SER A 230 -2.42 -12.66 -2.66
C SER A 230 -3.08 -11.30 -2.91
N ALA A 231 -3.54 -11.02 -4.14
CA ALA A 231 -4.24 -9.78 -4.46
C ALA A 231 -5.63 -9.73 -3.81
N ASP A 232 -6.36 -10.84 -3.80
CA ASP A 232 -7.65 -10.92 -3.11
C ASP A 232 -7.47 -10.74 -1.58
N ASP A 233 -6.47 -11.40 -0.97
CA ASP A 233 -6.13 -11.25 0.46
C ASP A 233 -5.75 -9.81 0.85
N VAL A 234 -5.02 -9.11 -0.02
CA VAL A 234 -4.66 -7.69 0.18
C VAL A 234 -5.90 -6.81 0.09
N ALA A 235 -6.83 -7.08 -0.83
CA ALA A 235 -8.08 -6.34 -0.96
C ALA A 235 -8.96 -6.50 0.30
N ASP A 236 -9.12 -7.74 0.78
CA ASP A 236 -9.89 -8.04 1.99
C ASP A 236 -9.25 -7.42 3.24
N SER A 237 -7.92 -7.49 3.35
CA SER A 237 -7.19 -6.82 4.43
C SER A 237 -7.36 -5.30 4.34
N ALA A 238 -7.39 -4.75 3.13
CA ALA A 238 -7.58 -3.33 2.93
C ALA A 238 -8.96 -2.86 3.39
N ALA A 239 -10.00 -3.60 3.02
CA ALA A 239 -11.36 -3.34 3.48
C ALA A 239 -11.46 -3.39 5.02
N ALA A 240 -10.89 -4.43 5.65
CA ALA A 240 -10.92 -4.59 7.10
C ALA A 240 -10.21 -3.45 7.86
N VAL A 241 -9.08 -2.96 7.33
CA VAL A 241 -8.37 -1.80 7.92
C VAL A 241 -9.15 -0.50 7.68
N GLY A 242 -9.81 -0.36 6.52
CA GLY A 242 -10.70 0.76 6.23
C GLY A 242 -11.87 0.86 7.22
N ASP A 243 -12.55 -0.27 7.46
CA ASP A 243 -13.63 -0.38 8.45
C ASP A 243 -13.13 -0.06 9.87
N ALA A 244 -11.95 -0.57 10.25
CA ALA A 244 -11.36 -0.29 11.55
C ALA A 244 -11.01 1.20 11.73
N ALA A 245 -10.60 1.89 10.66
CA ALA A 245 -10.32 3.32 10.69
C ALA A 245 -11.60 4.16 10.85
N GLU A 246 -12.72 3.73 10.23
CA GLU A 246 -14.05 4.34 10.42
C GLU A 246 -14.57 4.12 11.85
N ASP A 247 -14.50 2.90 12.37
CA ASP A 247 -14.81 2.57 13.77
C ASP A 247 -13.98 3.40 14.76
N GLN A 248 -12.70 3.63 14.44
CA GLN A 248 -11.83 4.48 15.25
C GLN A 248 -12.29 5.94 15.22
N SER A 249 -12.73 6.45 14.07
CA SER A 249 -13.27 7.80 13.95
C SER A 249 -14.51 7.99 14.83
N ASP A 250 -15.43 7.01 14.83
CA ASP A 250 -16.64 7.06 15.67
C ASP A 250 -16.31 7.09 17.17
N ARG A 251 -15.36 6.26 17.61
CA ARG A 251 -14.90 6.25 19.01
C ARG A 251 -14.23 7.57 19.40
N VAL A 252 -13.47 8.17 18.48
CA VAL A 252 -12.81 9.45 18.72
C VAL A 252 -13.84 10.58 18.81
N ALA A 253 -14.95 10.51 18.07
CA ALA A 253 -16.06 11.45 18.22
C ALA A 253 -16.73 11.35 19.60
N GLU A 254 -16.86 10.14 20.15
CA GLU A 254 -17.35 9.93 21.53
C GLU A 254 -16.39 10.56 22.55
N ILE A 255 -15.08 10.31 22.43
CA ILE A 255 -14.06 10.90 23.30
C ILE A 255 -14.08 12.44 23.19
N SER A 256 -14.25 12.98 21.98
CA SER A 256 -14.38 14.43 21.77
C SER A 256 -15.55 15.02 22.57
N SER A 257 -16.69 14.33 22.60
CA SER A 257 -17.83 14.74 23.43
C SER A 257 -17.52 14.66 24.92
N GLU A 258 -16.77 13.66 25.37
CA GLU A 258 -16.36 13.55 26.77
C GLU A 258 -15.40 14.68 27.18
N VAL A 259 -14.47 15.06 26.30
CA VAL A 259 -13.54 16.19 26.52
C VAL A 259 -14.27 17.53 26.55
N ALA A 260 -15.28 17.71 25.71
CA ALA A 260 -16.14 18.89 25.75
C ALA A 260 -16.89 18.99 27.10
N ASN A 261 -17.39 17.86 27.59
CA ASN A 261 -18.04 17.81 28.91
C ASN A 261 -17.03 18.08 30.04
N LEU A 262 -15.83 17.50 29.95
CA LEU A 262 -14.74 17.78 30.89
C LEU A 262 -14.42 19.28 30.95
N SER A 263 -14.29 19.92 29.79
CA SER A 263 -14.03 21.36 29.70
C SER A 263 -15.11 22.18 30.40
N ALA A 264 -16.39 21.84 30.20
CA ALA A 264 -17.49 22.50 30.89
C ALA A 264 -17.45 22.28 32.41
N THR A 265 -17.06 21.08 32.88
CA THR A 265 -16.91 20.83 34.31
C THR A 265 -15.71 21.56 34.93
N VAL A 266 -14.61 21.71 34.18
CA VAL A 266 -13.44 22.49 34.61
C VAL A 266 -13.81 23.96 34.77
N GLU A 267 -14.56 24.54 33.84
CA GLU A 267 -15.09 25.91 33.96
C GLU A 267 -16.03 26.07 35.17
N GLU A 268 -16.88 25.08 35.45
CA GLU A 268 -17.77 25.10 36.62
C GLU A 268 -17.00 25.03 37.95
N VAL A 269 -15.95 24.19 38.01
CA VAL A 269 -15.07 24.09 39.17
C VAL A 269 -14.30 25.39 39.38
N ALA A 270 -13.75 25.99 38.33
CA ALA A 270 -13.05 27.28 38.40
C ALA A 270 -13.98 28.38 38.94
N SER A 271 -15.20 28.49 38.41
CA SER A 271 -16.19 29.45 38.90
C SER A 271 -16.59 29.20 40.36
N THR A 272 -16.62 27.94 40.79
CA THR A 272 -16.93 27.57 42.18
C THR A 272 -15.77 27.93 43.11
N ALA A 273 -14.53 27.74 42.65
CA ALA A 273 -13.33 28.11 43.38
C ALA A 273 -13.28 29.63 43.63
N ASP A 274 -13.52 30.45 42.60
CA ASP A 274 -13.62 31.91 42.71
C ASP A 274 -14.68 32.36 43.74
N GLU A 275 -15.85 31.70 43.76
CA GLU A 275 -16.92 32.04 44.71
C GLU A 275 -16.57 31.64 46.15
N VAL A 276 -15.88 30.51 46.33
CA VAL A 276 -15.37 30.06 47.63
C VAL A 276 -14.29 31.01 48.13
N GLU A 277 -13.32 31.40 47.30
CA GLU A 277 -12.29 32.39 47.65
C GLU A 277 -12.92 33.71 48.13
N ARG A 278 -13.86 34.27 47.36
CA ARG A 278 -14.59 35.49 47.74
C ARG A 278 -15.35 35.34 49.05
N THR A 279 -15.96 34.18 49.28
CA THR A 279 -16.73 33.90 50.50
C THR A 279 -15.81 33.75 51.70
N SER A 280 -14.67 33.07 51.55
CA SER A 280 -13.63 32.93 52.57
C SER A 280 -13.06 34.30 52.95
N SER A 281 -12.65 35.12 51.99
CA SER A 281 -12.15 36.48 52.27
C SER A 281 -13.18 37.33 53.05
N ARG A 282 -14.47 37.22 52.70
CA ARG A 282 -15.53 37.90 53.47
C ARG A 282 -15.70 37.33 54.88
N ALA A 283 -15.58 36.02 55.05
CA ALA A 283 -15.69 35.38 56.35
C ALA A 283 -14.51 35.74 57.27
N GLU A 284 -13.31 35.88 56.71
CA GLU A 284 -12.11 36.35 57.41
C GLU A 284 -12.32 37.77 57.93
N THR A 285 -12.75 38.70 57.08
CA THR A 285 -13.07 40.09 57.51
C THR A 285 -14.12 40.11 58.62
N LEU A 286 -15.17 39.28 58.53
CA LEU A 286 -16.21 39.21 59.56
C LEU A 286 -15.69 38.63 60.88
N ALA A 287 -14.75 37.69 60.84
CA ALA A 287 -14.11 37.12 62.02
C ALA A 287 -13.18 38.14 62.69
N GLU A 288 -12.42 38.92 61.89
CA GLU A 288 -11.60 40.04 62.37
C GLU A 288 -12.45 41.13 63.01
N ASP A 289 -13.50 41.61 62.33
CA ASP A 289 -14.45 42.60 62.86
C ASP A 289 -15.11 42.09 64.16
N GLY A 290 -15.45 40.79 64.20
CA GLY A 290 -16.00 40.15 65.38
C GLY A 290 -15.02 40.11 66.55
N ARG A 291 -13.74 39.84 66.28
CA ARG A 291 -12.67 39.81 67.29
C ARG A 291 -12.45 41.20 67.88
N ASP A 292 -12.36 42.22 67.02
CA ASP A 292 -12.20 43.60 67.47
C ASP A 292 -13.38 44.05 68.35
N ALA A 293 -14.61 43.64 68.02
CA ALA A 293 -15.78 43.91 68.86
C ALA A 293 -15.77 43.14 70.19
N ALA A 294 -15.19 41.94 70.23
CA ALA A 294 -15.02 41.17 71.46
C ALA A 294 -13.92 41.78 72.35
N ASP A 295 -12.82 42.26 71.77
CA ASP A 295 -11.77 42.98 72.48
C ASP A 295 -12.31 44.27 73.12
N ASP A 296 -13.13 45.04 72.38
CA ASP A 296 -13.82 46.22 72.92
C ASP A 296 -14.76 45.85 74.09
N ALA A 297 -15.47 44.72 74.00
CA ALA A 297 -16.34 44.24 75.07
C ALA A 297 -15.54 43.77 76.29
N ALA A 298 -14.36 43.19 76.10
CA ALA A 298 -13.47 42.78 77.17
C ALA A 298 -12.98 44.00 77.96
N ALA A 299 -12.54 45.04 77.25
CA ALA A 299 -12.13 46.31 77.86
C ALA A 299 -13.29 46.95 78.65
N ALA A 300 -14.52 46.92 78.11
CA ALA A 300 -15.68 47.43 78.83
C ALA A 300 -16.02 46.62 80.10
N MET A 301 -15.79 45.30 80.12
CA MET A 301 -15.97 44.49 81.32
C MET A 301 -14.90 44.79 82.38
N GLU A 302 -13.66 45.04 81.95
CA GLU A 302 -12.58 45.48 82.84
C GLU A 302 -12.93 46.85 83.49
N ASP A 303 -13.38 47.82 82.69
CA ASP A 303 -13.85 49.13 83.18
C ASP A 303 -15.03 49.00 84.17
N ILE A 304 -15.95 48.05 83.93
CA ILE A 304 -17.07 47.78 84.85
C ILE A 304 -16.56 47.14 86.14
N GLY A 305 -15.60 46.22 86.05
CA GLY A 305 -14.95 45.61 87.21
C GLY A 305 -14.33 46.66 88.12
N ASP A 306 -13.51 47.55 87.56
CA ASP A 306 -12.89 48.67 88.28
C ASP A 306 -13.94 49.58 88.94
N ALA A 307 -15.04 49.88 88.25
CA ALA A 307 -16.11 50.70 88.81
C ALA A 307 -16.88 50.00 89.95
N VAL A 308 -17.06 48.68 89.88
CA VAL A 308 -17.67 47.88 90.95
C VAL A 308 -16.78 47.87 92.20
N ASP A 309 -15.47 47.73 92.01
CA ASP A 309 -14.49 47.78 93.09
C ASP A 309 -14.46 49.16 93.77
N GLU A 310 -14.50 50.25 93.00
CA GLU A 310 -14.59 51.61 93.55
C GLU A 310 -15.87 51.82 94.38
N VAL A 311 -17.03 51.32 93.91
CA VAL A 311 -18.28 51.38 94.66
C VAL A 311 -18.23 50.53 95.93
N ALA A 312 -17.56 49.37 95.90
CA ALA A 312 -17.37 48.54 97.08
C ALA A 312 -16.55 49.26 98.15
N GLU A 313 -15.45 49.94 97.77
CA GLU A 313 -14.65 50.76 98.69
C GLU A 313 -15.48 51.91 99.31
N ASP A 314 -16.29 52.60 98.52
CA ASP A 314 -17.18 53.67 98.99
C ASP A 314 -18.22 53.16 100.01
N VAL A 315 -18.77 51.97 99.78
CA VAL A 315 -19.75 51.33 100.67
C VAL A 315 -19.10 50.85 101.97
N GLU A 316 -17.88 50.30 101.92
CA GLU A 316 -17.10 49.98 103.12
C GLU A 316 -16.82 51.24 103.96
N ALA A 317 -16.41 52.34 103.32
CA ALA A 317 -16.19 53.61 104.00
C ALA A 317 -17.49 54.21 104.59
N LEU A 318 -18.64 53.97 103.97
CA LEU A 318 -19.94 54.34 104.54
C LEU A 318 -20.25 53.51 105.78
N GLN A 319 -19.97 52.20 105.75
CA GLN A 319 -20.18 51.29 106.87
C GLN A 319 -19.38 51.73 108.10
N GLU A 320 -18.10 52.10 107.93
CA GLU A 320 -17.26 52.66 109.01
C GLU A 320 -17.84 53.96 109.59
N ARG A 321 -18.37 54.85 108.74
CA ARG A 321 -19.00 56.11 109.20
C ARG A 321 -20.29 55.86 109.96
N VAL A 322 -21.06 54.85 109.58
CA VAL A 322 -22.31 54.45 110.25
C VAL A 322 -21.99 53.91 111.65
N GLU A 323 -20.94 53.10 111.80
CA GLU A 323 -20.44 52.65 113.11
C GLU A 323 -19.98 53.83 114.00
N GLU A 324 -19.31 54.82 113.43
CA GLU A 324 -18.91 56.03 114.18
C GLU A 324 -20.14 56.82 114.67
N ILE A 325 -21.19 56.91 113.86
CA ILE A 325 -22.46 57.55 114.26
C ILE A 325 -23.13 56.78 115.40
N ASP A 326 -23.13 55.45 115.33
CA ASP A 326 -23.70 54.59 116.38
C ASP A 326 -23.03 54.87 117.75
N GLU A 327 -21.68 54.95 117.78
CA GLU A 327 -20.94 55.34 119.00
C GLU A 327 -21.33 56.74 119.52
N PHE A 328 -21.58 57.70 118.61
CA PHE A 328 -22.04 59.03 119.01
C PHE A 328 -23.46 59.02 119.58
N VAL A 329 -24.36 58.22 119.01
CA VAL A 329 -25.75 58.07 119.49
C VAL A 329 -25.77 57.44 120.87
N ASP A 330 -24.97 56.40 121.10
CA ASP A 330 -24.76 55.78 122.42
C ASP A 330 -24.25 56.79 123.45
N ALA A 331 -23.29 57.63 123.07
CA ALA A 331 -22.79 58.69 123.95
C ALA A 331 -23.87 59.74 124.27
N ILE A 332 -24.72 60.11 123.30
CA ILE A 332 -25.85 61.03 123.52
C ILE A 332 -26.86 60.41 124.48
N ASN A 333 -27.25 59.15 124.27
CA ASN A 333 -28.14 58.42 125.18
C ASN A 333 -27.56 58.40 126.60
N GLY A 334 -26.27 58.09 126.76
CA GLY A 334 -25.60 58.13 128.06
C GLY A 334 -25.59 59.51 128.72
N ILE A 335 -25.40 60.59 127.96
CA ILE A 335 -25.47 61.98 128.47
C ILE A 335 -26.91 62.33 128.86
N ALA A 336 -27.89 61.97 128.05
CA ALA A 336 -29.29 62.26 128.28
C ALA A 336 -29.82 61.51 129.52
N ASP A 337 -29.43 60.24 129.70
CA ASP A 337 -29.71 59.47 130.92
C ASP A 337 -29.11 60.11 132.17
N GLN A 338 -27.83 60.52 132.09
CA GLN A 338 -27.17 61.19 133.20
C GLN A 338 -27.85 62.53 133.52
N THR A 339 -28.27 63.27 132.50
CA THR A 339 -28.97 64.55 132.62
C THR A 339 -30.36 64.36 133.23
N ASN A 340 -31.10 63.34 132.80
CA ASN A 340 -32.40 62.94 133.36
C ASN A 340 -32.27 62.55 134.84
N LEU A 341 -31.23 61.78 135.19
CA LEU A 341 -30.96 61.39 136.57
C LEU A 341 -30.53 62.58 137.46
N LEU A 342 -29.75 63.52 136.92
CA LEU A 342 -29.41 64.79 137.59
C LEU A 342 -30.65 65.66 137.80
N ALA A 343 -31.50 65.79 136.78
CA ALA A 343 -32.76 66.52 136.83
C ALA A 343 -33.73 65.91 137.85
N LEU A 344 -33.86 64.58 137.87
CA LEU A 344 -34.66 63.86 138.86
C LEU A 344 -34.17 64.11 140.29
N ASN A 345 -32.85 64.04 140.52
CA ASN A 345 -32.26 64.35 141.82
C ASN A 345 -32.51 65.82 142.22
N ALA A 346 -32.46 66.76 141.27
CA ALA A 346 -32.76 68.17 141.49
C ALA A 346 -34.26 68.41 141.80
N SER A 347 -35.18 67.74 141.09
CA SER A 347 -36.64 67.80 141.36
C SER A 347 -36.97 67.21 142.75
N ILE A 348 -36.29 66.14 143.17
CA ILE A 348 -36.42 65.56 144.52
C ILE A 348 -35.95 66.56 145.59
N GLU A 349 -34.80 67.20 145.39
CA GLU A 349 -34.26 68.14 146.38
C GLU A 349 -35.06 69.45 146.43
N ALA A 350 -35.60 69.90 145.28
CA ALA A 350 -36.56 71.00 145.19
C ALA A 350 -37.86 70.70 145.95
N ALA A 351 -38.42 69.49 145.82
CA ALA A 351 -39.58 69.05 146.59
C ALA A 351 -39.31 68.98 148.11
N ARG A 352 -38.07 68.62 148.49
CA ARG A 352 -37.60 68.60 149.89
C ARG A 352 -37.53 69.98 150.53
N ALA A 353 -37.22 71.02 149.74
CA ALA A 353 -37.10 72.41 150.19
C ALA A 353 -38.45 73.15 150.35
N GLY A 354 -39.59 72.53 149.99
CA GLY A 354 -40.93 73.13 150.13
C GLY A 354 -41.12 74.39 149.28
N GLU A 355 -41.77 75.44 149.80
CA GLU A 355 -42.04 76.68 149.05
C GLU A 355 -40.77 77.41 148.56
N ALA A 356 -39.62 77.23 149.21
CA ALA A 356 -38.36 77.83 148.79
C ALA A 356 -37.73 77.17 147.55
N GLY A 357 -38.12 75.91 147.25
CA GLY A 357 -37.60 75.13 146.12
C GLY A 357 -38.47 75.18 144.86
N ALA A 358 -39.65 75.80 144.90
CA ALA A 358 -40.65 75.73 143.82
C ALA A 358 -40.12 76.22 142.46
N GLY A 359 -39.33 77.30 142.42
CA GLY A 359 -38.72 77.79 141.18
C GLY A 359 -37.62 76.87 140.62
N PHE A 360 -36.88 76.18 141.50
CA PHE A 360 -35.88 75.19 141.10
C PHE A 360 -36.52 73.89 140.60
N GLY A 361 -37.67 73.51 141.17
CA GLY A 361 -38.44 72.34 140.71
C GLY A 361 -38.93 72.48 139.27
N VAL A 362 -39.44 73.66 138.88
CA VAL A 362 -39.86 73.93 137.49
C VAL A 362 -38.69 73.80 136.50
N VAL A 363 -37.51 74.31 136.85
CA VAL A 363 -36.31 74.19 136.01
C VAL A 363 -35.82 72.75 135.92
N ALA A 364 -35.86 72.01 137.03
CA ALA A 364 -35.48 70.60 137.06
C ALA A 364 -36.44 69.74 136.20
N ASP A 365 -37.75 70.00 136.25
CA ASP A 365 -38.73 69.31 135.40
C ASP A 365 -38.56 69.67 133.91
N GLU A 366 -38.20 70.91 133.58
CA GLU A 366 -37.86 71.33 132.20
C GLU A 366 -36.59 70.62 131.68
N ILE A 367 -35.53 70.55 132.50
CA ILE A 367 -34.29 69.81 132.14
C ILE A 367 -34.59 68.31 131.98
N LYS A 368 -35.47 67.76 132.83
CA LYS A 368 -35.91 66.37 132.73
C LYS A 368 -36.63 66.11 131.41
N SER A 369 -37.57 66.99 131.03
CA SER A 369 -38.30 66.91 129.77
C SER A 369 -37.35 66.99 128.57
N LEU A 370 -36.38 67.91 128.58
CA LEU A 370 -35.38 68.03 127.50
C LEU A 370 -34.46 66.80 127.41
N ALA A 371 -34.15 66.17 128.54
CA ALA A 371 -33.36 64.94 128.58
C ALA A 371 -34.17 63.72 128.09
N GLU A 372 -35.47 63.64 128.38
CA GLU A 372 -36.38 62.64 127.83
C GLU A 372 -36.57 62.84 126.30
N GLU A 373 -36.74 64.08 125.84
CA GLU A 373 -36.82 64.43 124.41
C GLU A 373 -35.50 64.16 123.67
N SER A 374 -34.34 64.38 124.32
CA SER A 374 -33.04 64.02 123.75
C SER A 374 -32.84 62.51 123.60
N GLN A 375 -33.36 61.70 124.53
CA GLN A 375 -33.37 60.23 124.41
C GLN A 375 -34.30 59.78 123.28
N GLU A 376 -35.47 60.39 123.14
CA GLU A 376 -36.41 60.08 122.04
C GLU A 376 -35.74 60.36 120.69
N HIS A 377 -35.14 61.54 120.52
CA HIS A 377 -34.39 61.86 119.30
C HIS A 377 -33.16 60.98 119.07
N ALA A 378 -32.43 60.59 120.12
CA ALA A 378 -31.32 59.66 119.98
C ALA A 378 -31.80 58.28 119.51
N SER A 379 -32.93 57.79 120.03
CA SER A 379 -33.54 56.52 119.60
C SER A 379 -34.09 56.56 118.16
N ASP A 380 -34.61 57.72 117.73
CA ASP A 380 -34.99 57.94 116.32
C ASP A 380 -33.76 57.87 115.40
N ILE A 381 -32.62 58.46 115.81
CA ILE A 381 -31.36 58.40 115.05
C ILE A 381 -30.84 56.96 115.03
N GLU A 382 -30.83 56.26 116.16
CA GLU A 382 -30.43 54.85 116.28
C GLU A 382 -31.21 53.97 115.28
N SER A 383 -32.54 54.14 115.23
CA SER A 383 -33.40 53.42 114.27
C SER A 383 -33.06 53.73 112.81
N MET A 384 -32.66 54.97 112.52
CA MET A 384 -32.28 55.40 111.17
C MET A 384 -30.88 54.89 110.78
N VAL A 385 -29.94 54.83 111.74
CA VAL A 385 -28.60 54.23 111.60
C VAL A 385 -28.71 52.73 111.33
N ASP A 386 -29.55 52.00 112.07
CA ASP A 386 -29.83 50.58 111.85
C ASP A 386 -30.41 50.32 110.43
N GLY A 387 -31.29 51.21 109.97
CA GLY A 387 -31.81 51.18 108.60
C GLY A 387 -30.71 51.33 107.56
N ILE A 388 -29.87 52.37 107.69
CA ILE A 388 -28.72 52.60 106.79
C ILE A 388 -27.75 51.42 106.82
N ARG A 389 -27.48 50.85 108.00
CA ARG A 389 -26.63 49.67 108.16
C ARG A 389 -27.18 48.49 107.37
N THR A 390 -28.47 48.20 107.51
CA THR A 390 -29.13 47.12 106.77
C THR A 390 -29.04 47.34 105.26
N ASP A 391 -29.35 48.56 104.79
CA ASP A 391 -29.26 48.92 103.36
C ASP A 391 -27.81 48.76 102.83
N THR A 392 -26.81 49.08 103.66
CA THR A 392 -25.39 48.95 103.32
C THR A 392 -24.99 47.47 103.24
N GLU A 393 -25.42 46.63 104.18
CA GLU A 393 -25.19 45.17 104.15
C GLU A 393 -25.82 44.52 102.91
N GLU A 394 -27.06 44.87 102.54
CA GLU A 394 -27.72 44.41 101.31
C GLU A 394 -26.99 44.89 100.03
N THR A 395 -26.44 46.11 100.07
CA THR A 395 -25.66 46.66 98.95
C THR A 395 -24.35 45.90 98.75
N VAL A 396 -23.65 45.53 99.83
CA VAL A 396 -22.43 44.69 99.76
C VAL A 396 -22.73 43.32 99.15
N GLU A 397 -23.82 42.67 99.56
CA GLU A 397 -24.23 41.39 98.98
C GLU A 397 -24.51 41.52 97.48
N SER A 398 -25.20 42.59 97.07
CA SER A 398 -25.50 42.88 95.66
C SER A 398 -24.24 43.19 94.83
N LEU A 399 -23.27 43.89 95.40
CA LEU A 399 -21.98 44.15 94.76
C LEU A 399 -21.19 42.86 94.58
N SER A 400 -21.13 42.01 95.61
CA SER A 400 -20.46 40.70 95.51
C SER A 400 -21.07 39.83 94.42
N GLU A 401 -22.39 39.79 94.30
CA GLU A 401 -23.05 39.08 93.19
C GLU A 401 -22.72 39.71 91.83
N THR A 402 -22.63 41.04 91.77
CA THR A 402 -22.28 41.76 90.54
C THR A 402 -20.84 41.47 90.12
N THR A 403 -19.87 41.45 91.03
CA THR A 403 -18.48 41.07 90.75
C THR A 403 -18.40 39.68 90.11
N VAL A 404 -19.10 38.69 90.67
CA VAL A 404 -19.15 37.34 90.09
C VAL A 404 -19.72 37.35 88.66
N ARG A 405 -20.77 38.15 88.41
CA ARG A 405 -21.35 38.26 87.06
C ARG A 405 -20.41 38.97 86.07
N VAL A 406 -19.61 39.93 86.52
CA VAL A 406 -18.60 40.61 85.70
C VAL A 406 -17.48 39.63 85.35
N ASP A 407 -16.96 38.88 86.32
CA ASP A 407 -15.95 37.84 86.09
C ASP A 407 -16.44 36.79 85.08
N GLU A 408 -17.65 36.26 85.26
CA GLU A 408 -18.25 35.34 84.30
C GLU A 408 -18.51 36.00 82.93
N GLY A 409 -18.73 37.33 82.89
CA GLY A 409 -18.87 38.10 81.67
C GLY A 409 -17.56 38.15 80.90
N SER A 410 -16.48 38.51 81.59
CA SER A 410 -15.10 38.55 81.05
C SER A 410 -14.66 37.20 80.52
N GLU A 411 -14.92 36.11 81.25
CA GLU A 411 -14.55 34.75 80.80
C GLU A 411 -15.29 34.37 79.50
N ARG A 412 -16.58 34.69 79.38
CA ARG A 412 -17.35 34.44 78.15
C ARG A 412 -16.87 35.28 76.96
N VAL A 413 -16.40 36.51 77.18
CA VAL A 413 -15.83 37.34 76.12
C VAL A 413 -14.48 36.79 75.66
N ALA A 414 -13.65 36.31 76.59
CA ALA A 414 -12.39 35.65 76.26
C ALA A 414 -12.63 34.38 75.40
N ASP A 415 -13.59 33.53 75.78
CA ASP A 415 -13.98 32.34 75.01
C ASP A 415 -14.46 32.70 73.58
N ALA A 416 -15.21 33.80 73.45
CA ALA A 416 -15.68 34.28 72.15
C ALA A 416 -14.50 34.74 71.27
N THR A 417 -13.52 35.43 71.86
CA THR A 417 -12.31 35.90 71.18
C THR A 417 -11.44 34.74 70.67
N GLU A 418 -11.27 33.70 71.50
CA GLU A 418 -10.56 32.47 71.09
C GLU A 418 -11.30 31.77 69.94
N SER A 419 -12.63 31.67 70.02
CA SER A 419 -13.46 31.06 68.97
C SER A 419 -13.37 31.81 67.64
N LEU A 420 -13.38 33.15 67.67
CA LEU A 420 -13.25 33.99 66.47
C LEU A 420 -11.86 33.87 65.84
N THR A 421 -10.81 33.75 66.66
CA THR A 421 -9.45 33.48 66.19
C THR A 421 -9.37 32.13 65.47
N ALA A 422 -9.94 31.07 66.06
CA ALA A 422 -9.97 29.77 65.44
C ALA A 422 -10.79 29.75 64.13
N ILE A 423 -11.86 30.55 64.04
CA ILE A 423 -12.63 30.72 62.79
C ILE A 423 -11.77 31.40 61.72
N ALA A 424 -11.04 32.47 62.07
CA ALA A 424 -10.17 33.16 61.11
C ALA A 424 -9.09 32.21 60.56
N GLU A 425 -8.42 31.44 61.42
CA GLU A 425 -7.42 30.45 61.01
C GLU A 425 -8.01 29.38 60.07
N ALA A 426 -9.19 28.83 60.39
CA ALA A 426 -9.86 27.84 59.55
C ALA A 426 -10.29 28.41 58.19
N VAL A 427 -10.66 29.70 58.15
CA VAL A 427 -10.99 30.40 56.90
C VAL A 427 -9.73 30.61 56.05
N THR A 428 -8.61 30.99 56.64
CA THR A 428 -7.32 31.09 55.93
C THR A 428 -6.90 29.74 55.36
N GLU A 429 -6.99 28.64 56.13
CA GLU A 429 -6.70 27.30 55.62
C GLU A 429 -7.64 26.89 54.46
N THR A 430 -8.90 27.31 54.52
CA THR A 430 -9.86 27.09 53.42
C THR A 430 -9.49 27.90 52.17
N ALA A 431 -8.99 29.13 52.33
CA ALA A 431 -8.52 29.95 51.23
C ALA A 431 -7.26 29.37 50.57
N ASP A 432 -6.28 28.93 51.36
CA ASP A 432 -5.09 28.25 50.83
C ASP A 432 -5.46 26.98 50.07
N GLY A 433 -6.44 26.21 50.58
CA GLY A 433 -6.93 25.01 49.92
C GLY A 433 -7.66 25.30 48.60
N ILE A 434 -8.36 26.43 48.47
CA ILE A 434 -9.04 26.78 47.22
C ILE A 434 -8.09 27.31 46.15
N ASP A 435 -6.98 27.96 46.55
CA ASP A 435 -5.90 28.33 45.64
C ASP A 435 -5.27 27.08 44.99
N GLU A 436 -4.99 26.03 45.78
CA GLU A 436 -4.47 24.76 45.24
C GLU A 436 -5.46 24.09 44.29
N VAL A 437 -6.77 24.15 44.57
CA VAL A 437 -7.81 23.67 43.66
C VAL A 437 -7.80 24.46 42.35
N SER A 438 -7.61 25.78 42.41
CA SER A 438 -7.56 26.64 41.22
C SER A 438 -6.36 26.30 40.32
N ASP A 439 -5.17 26.13 40.91
CA ASP A 439 -3.96 25.71 40.19
C ASP A 439 -4.16 24.36 39.47
N VAL A 440 -4.73 23.36 40.15
CA VAL A 440 -5.03 22.05 39.56
C VAL A 440 -6.10 22.15 38.46
N THR A 441 -7.07 23.06 38.62
CA THR A 441 -8.11 23.29 37.62
C THR A 441 -7.54 23.89 36.34
N ASP A 442 -6.58 24.82 36.45
CA ASP A 442 -5.85 25.36 35.31
C ASP A 442 -5.00 24.29 34.59
N GLU A 443 -4.33 23.41 35.34
CA GLU A 443 -3.62 22.26 34.76
C GLU A 443 -4.56 21.31 34.02
N GLN A 444 -5.76 21.05 34.56
CA GLN A 444 -6.78 20.23 33.91
C GLN A 444 -7.31 20.88 32.63
N ALA A 445 -7.50 22.21 32.61
CA ALA A 445 -7.89 22.95 31.42
C ALA A 445 -6.86 22.76 30.29
N ALA A 446 -5.57 22.96 30.61
CA ALA A 446 -4.48 22.79 29.65
C ALA A 446 -4.41 21.33 29.12
N ALA A 447 -4.59 20.34 30.00
CA ALA A 447 -4.62 18.94 29.60
C ALA A 447 -5.81 18.62 28.69
N ALA A 448 -7.00 19.19 28.96
CA ALA A 448 -8.16 19.03 28.10
C ALA A 448 -7.94 19.61 26.69
N GLU A 449 -7.27 20.77 26.59
CA GLU A 449 -6.88 21.36 25.31
C GLU A 449 -5.88 20.48 24.53
N GLU A 450 -4.87 19.91 25.21
CA GLU A 450 -3.91 19.00 24.58
C GLU A 450 -4.58 17.70 24.06
N ILE A 451 -5.51 17.15 24.85
CA ILE A 451 -6.30 15.99 24.43
C ILE A 451 -7.16 16.34 23.21
N ALA A 452 -7.82 17.50 23.20
CA ALA A 452 -8.61 17.95 22.06
C ALA A 452 -7.76 18.06 20.77
N ALA A 453 -6.56 18.63 20.86
CA ALA A 453 -5.64 18.70 19.72
C ALA A 453 -5.17 17.30 19.25
N THR A 454 -4.99 16.37 20.18
CA THR A 454 -4.64 14.98 19.87
C THR A 454 -5.78 14.27 19.13
N ILE A 455 -7.02 14.48 19.57
CA ILE A 455 -8.24 13.96 18.94
C ILE A 455 -8.32 14.41 17.48
N ASP A 456 -8.14 15.71 17.21
CA ASP A 456 -8.15 16.24 15.85
C ASP A 456 -7.10 15.55 14.97
N GLY A 457 -5.89 15.32 15.49
CA GLY A 457 -4.83 14.60 14.79
C GLY A 457 -5.17 13.13 14.50
N VAL A 458 -5.85 12.45 15.42
CA VAL A 458 -6.29 11.07 15.22
C VAL A 458 -7.39 11.00 14.16
N VAL A 459 -8.36 11.93 14.16
CA VAL A 459 -9.40 11.99 13.11
C VAL A 459 -8.77 12.19 11.73
N GLU A 460 -7.82 13.10 11.61
CA GLU A 460 -7.11 13.33 10.34
C GLU A 460 -6.35 12.08 9.88
N GLN A 461 -5.70 11.36 10.82
CA GLN A 461 -5.00 10.12 10.53
C GLN A 461 -5.94 8.99 10.11
N SER A 462 -7.08 8.82 10.80
CA SER A 462 -8.10 7.82 10.45
C SER A 462 -8.64 8.05 9.04
N ASN A 463 -9.00 9.29 8.69
CA ASN A 463 -9.48 9.63 7.35
C ASN A 463 -8.43 9.30 6.28
N ARG A 464 -7.15 9.64 6.53
CA ARG A 464 -6.06 9.31 5.61
C ARG A 464 -5.88 7.80 5.43
N ILE A 465 -5.97 7.03 6.51
CA ILE A 465 -5.90 5.56 6.45
C ILE A 465 -7.05 5.03 5.59
N SER A 466 -8.28 5.50 5.80
CA SER A 466 -9.43 5.09 4.98
C SER A 466 -9.24 5.40 3.49
N GLU A 467 -8.70 6.57 3.14
CA GLU A 467 -8.36 6.93 1.75
C GLU A 467 -7.27 6.02 1.17
N GLU A 468 -6.18 5.79 1.91
CA GLU A 468 -5.08 4.90 1.49
C GLU A 468 -5.55 3.44 1.30
N MET A 469 -6.45 2.95 2.16
CA MET A 469 -7.01 1.61 2.03
C MET A 469 -7.94 1.48 0.82
N GLN A 470 -8.71 2.51 0.48
CA GLN A 470 -9.53 2.52 -0.74
C GLN A 470 -8.66 2.49 -2.01
N GLU A 471 -7.55 3.24 -2.02
CA GLU A 471 -6.58 3.18 -3.12
C GLU A 471 -5.92 1.81 -3.24
N LEU A 472 -5.54 1.20 -2.11
CA LEU A 472 -4.92 -0.13 -2.07
C LEU A 472 -5.87 -1.21 -2.57
N ALA A 473 -7.14 -1.19 -2.15
CA ALA A 473 -8.16 -2.12 -2.63
C ALA A 473 -8.33 -1.98 -4.16
N ALA A 474 -8.40 -0.75 -4.67
CA ALA A 474 -8.51 -0.50 -6.11
C ALA A 474 -7.27 -0.95 -6.90
N GLU A 475 -6.07 -0.85 -6.34
CA GLU A 475 -4.85 -1.39 -6.96
C GLU A 475 -4.84 -2.91 -6.97
N SER A 476 -5.30 -3.55 -5.89
CA SER A 476 -5.44 -5.00 -5.81
C SER A 476 -6.39 -5.54 -6.88
N GLU A 477 -7.54 -4.87 -7.09
CA GLU A 477 -8.46 -5.22 -8.18
C GLU A 477 -7.81 -5.11 -9.57
N ARG A 478 -7.00 -4.06 -9.81
CA ARG A 478 -6.24 -3.90 -11.07
C ARG A 478 -5.21 -5.01 -11.22
N GLN A 479 -4.54 -5.40 -10.15
CA GLN A 479 -3.57 -6.49 -10.13
C GLN A 479 -4.25 -7.82 -10.46
N SER A 480 -5.38 -8.15 -9.84
CA SER A 480 -6.16 -9.36 -10.16
C SER A 480 -6.58 -9.39 -11.64
N ALA A 481 -7.03 -8.26 -12.20
CA ALA A 481 -7.38 -8.17 -13.62
C ALA A 481 -6.17 -8.37 -14.56
N ALA A 482 -5.00 -7.83 -14.19
CA ALA A 482 -3.77 -8.02 -14.95
C ALA A 482 -3.30 -9.49 -14.91
N VAL A 483 -3.42 -10.15 -13.76
CA VAL A 483 -3.11 -11.58 -13.60
C VAL A 483 -4.00 -12.45 -14.49
N GLU A 484 -5.31 -12.17 -14.56
CA GLU A 484 -6.23 -12.86 -15.47
C GLU A 484 -5.86 -12.65 -16.96
N GLU A 485 -5.28 -11.51 -17.31
CA GLU A 485 -4.79 -11.25 -18.67
C GLU A 485 -3.52 -12.04 -19.01
N VAL A 486 -2.59 -12.13 -18.07
CA VAL A 486 -1.39 -12.98 -18.21
C VAL A 486 -1.82 -14.44 -18.37
N GLU A 487 -2.71 -14.93 -17.52
CA GLU A 487 -3.23 -16.30 -17.56
C GLU A 487 -3.90 -16.62 -18.92
N ARG A 488 -4.74 -15.71 -19.43
CA ARG A 488 -5.32 -15.83 -20.77
C ARG A 488 -4.26 -15.86 -21.87
N THR A 489 -3.20 -15.08 -21.73
CA THR A 489 -2.12 -15.01 -22.72
C THR A 489 -1.29 -16.30 -22.74
N VAL A 490 -0.98 -16.86 -21.56
CA VAL A 490 -0.26 -18.13 -21.41
C VAL A 490 -1.08 -19.28 -22.01
N ARG A 491 -2.37 -19.39 -21.67
CA ARG A 491 -3.26 -20.41 -22.26
C ARG A 491 -3.37 -20.29 -23.78
N ARG A 492 -3.44 -19.07 -24.30
CA ARG A 492 -3.50 -18.86 -25.76
C ARG A 492 -2.20 -19.32 -26.43
N LEU A 493 -1.04 -19.05 -25.85
CA LEU A 493 0.24 -19.52 -26.37
C LEU A 493 0.27 -21.06 -26.43
N ALA A 494 -0.19 -21.73 -25.39
CA ALA A 494 -0.28 -23.20 -25.36
C ALA A 494 -1.24 -23.78 -26.43
N LEU A 495 -2.38 -23.12 -26.68
CA LEU A 495 -3.38 -23.61 -27.65
C LEU A 495 -2.99 -23.36 -29.12
N ASP A 496 -2.33 -22.25 -29.42
CA ASP A 496 -1.89 -21.90 -30.78
C ASP A 496 -0.65 -22.71 -31.21
N GLY A 497 0.13 -23.24 -30.25
CA GLY A 497 1.19 -24.22 -30.52
C GLY A 497 0.66 -25.62 -30.85
N GLY A 498 -0.55 -25.97 -30.42
CA GLY A 498 -1.11 -27.33 -30.53
C GLY A 498 -2.08 -27.57 -31.69
N THR A 499 -2.38 -26.59 -32.54
CA THR A 499 -3.35 -26.77 -33.64
C THR A 499 -2.77 -26.41 -35.01
N ASP A 500 -2.75 -27.42 -35.88
CA ASP A 500 -2.37 -27.45 -37.33
C ASP A 500 -0.96 -27.96 -37.70
N GLY A 501 -0.22 -28.54 -36.75
CA GLY A 501 1.09 -29.14 -36.96
C GLY A 501 1.11 -30.67 -37.04
N GLY A 502 0.03 -31.32 -37.44
CA GLY A 502 -0.01 -32.77 -37.65
C GLY A 502 0.85 -33.20 -38.84
N VAL A 503 2.17 -33.06 -38.73
CA VAL A 503 3.16 -33.69 -39.63
C VAL A 503 3.19 -35.17 -39.29
N GLY A 504 2.09 -35.87 -39.57
CA GLY A 504 2.18 -37.31 -39.78
C GLY A 504 3.20 -37.54 -40.88
N ARG A 505 4.09 -38.53 -40.70
CA ARG A 505 5.17 -39.00 -41.61
C ARG A 505 4.71 -39.17 -43.07
N ALA A 506 4.38 -38.09 -43.73
CA ALA A 506 4.10 -37.99 -45.14
C ALA A 506 5.35 -37.36 -45.72
N SER A 507 6.01 -38.10 -46.61
CA SER A 507 7.10 -37.55 -47.41
C SER A 507 6.64 -36.23 -48.01
N LEU A 508 7.27 -35.13 -47.60
CA LEU A 508 6.95 -33.77 -48.04
C LEU A 508 7.46 -33.47 -49.46
N THR A 509 7.87 -34.50 -50.19
CA THR A 509 8.36 -34.43 -51.58
C THR A 509 7.22 -34.56 -52.61
N ASP A 510 6.10 -35.20 -52.26
CA ASP A 510 4.92 -35.24 -53.13
C ASP A 510 4.09 -33.96 -52.94
N GLY A 511 4.13 -33.09 -53.96
CA GLY A 511 3.27 -31.92 -54.06
C GLY A 511 1.78 -32.29 -54.00
N GLY A 512 1.25 -32.46 -52.80
CA GLY A 512 -0.18 -32.52 -52.52
C GLY A 512 -0.80 -33.91 -52.47
N THR A 513 -0.40 -34.75 -51.53
CA THR A 513 -1.28 -35.86 -51.12
C THR A 513 -2.42 -35.31 -50.26
N ARG A 514 -3.65 -35.42 -50.78
CA ARG A 514 -4.90 -34.97 -50.15
C ARG A 514 -5.03 -35.48 -48.71
N VAL A 515 -5.01 -34.56 -47.75
CA VAL A 515 -5.62 -34.76 -46.44
C VAL A 515 -7.09 -35.08 -46.66
N LYS A 516 -7.52 -36.28 -46.26
CA LYS A 516 -8.94 -36.61 -46.16
C LYS A 516 -9.54 -35.71 -45.07
N ARG A 517 -10.25 -34.65 -45.48
CA ARG A 517 -11.14 -33.88 -44.61
C ARG A 517 -12.12 -34.85 -43.95
N ALA A 518 -11.94 -35.08 -42.65
CA ALA A 518 -13.04 -35.46 -41.78
C ALA A 518 -13.98 -34.25 -41.64
N ASP A 519 -15.27 -34.53 -41.55
CA ASP A 519 -16.38 -33.60 -41.65
C ASP A 519 -16.20 -32.32 -40.82
N ALA A 520 -16.21 -31.18 -41.52
CA ALA A 520 -16.27 -29.87 -40.88
C ALA A 520 -17.69 -29.62 -40.35
N GLU A 521 -17.82 -29.58 -39.02
CA GLU A 521 -18.90 -28.86 -38.36
C GLU A 521 -18.86 -27.36 -38.73
N ALA A 522 -20.04 -26.74 -38.72
CA ALA A 522 -20.26 -25.38 -39.20
C ALA A 522 -19.42 -24.32 -38.44
N PRO A 523 -18.96 -23.25 -39.11
CA PRO A 523 -18.17 -22.22 -38.45
C PRO A 523 -19.03 -21.36 -37.51
N THR A 524 -18.54 -21.17 -36.29
CA THR A 524 -19.01 -20.19 -35.31
C THR A 524 -18.43 -18.80 -35.57
N GLU A 525 -19.12 -17.80 -35.02
CA GLU A 525 -19.15 -16.36 -35.29
C GLU A 525 -17.85 -15.51 -35.11
N ALA A 526 -16.65 -16.01 -35.44
CA ALA A 526 -15.38 -15.32 -35.13
C ALA A 526 -14.50 -14.91 -36.34
N GLU A 527 -14.99 -14.93 -37.58
CA GLU A 527 -14.27 -14.32 -38.73
C GLU A 527 -14.94 -13.00 -39.18
N LYS A 528 -14.82 -11.93 -38.38
CA LYS A 528 -15.11 -10.57 -38.85
C LYS A 528 -13.81 -9.85 -39.19
N GLY A 529 -13.41 -9.95 -40.45
CA GLY A 529 -12.45 -9.04 -41.07
C GLY A 529 -12.99 -7.61 -41.13
N ARG A 530 -12.07 -6.64 -41.31
CA ARG A 530 -12.32 -5.21 -41.47
C ARG A 530 -13.51 -4.97 -42.44
N SER A 531 -14.55 -4.27 -41.99
CA SER A 531 -15.74 -3.97 -42.80
C SER A 531 -15.38 -3.00 -43.92
N LEU A 532 -15.44 -3.47 -45.17
CA LEU A 532 -15.14 -2.65 -46.36
C LEU A 532 -16.32 -1.73 -46.73
N PRO A 533 -16.06 -0.49 -47.17
CA PRO A 533 -17.09 0.39 -47.72
C PRO A 533 -17.65 -0.16 -49.05
N ALA A 534 -18.93 0.08 -49.30
CA ALA A 534 -19.60 -0.31 -50.54
C ALA A 534 -19.10 0.56 -51.70
N GLY A 535 -18.41 -0.02 -52.68
CA GLY A 535 -17.84 0.70 -53.82
C GLY A 535 -16.44 0.22 -54.22
N ILE A 536 -15.76 -0.58 -53.39
CA ILE A 536 -14.50 -1.25 -53.77
C ILE A 536 -14.76 -2.27 -54.89
N PRO A 537 -13.96 -2.31 -55.97
CA PRO A 537 -14.12 -3.28 -57.06
C PRO A 537 -14.10 -4.74 -56.57
N GLU A 538 -15.07 -5.55 -57.01
CA GLU A 538 -15.11 -6.98 -56.72
C GLU A 538 -13.84 -7.68 -57.24
N GLY A 539 -13.18 -8.43 -56.36
CA GLY A 539 -11.92 -9.13 -56.68
C GLY A 539 -10.64 -8.41 -56.24
N THR A 540 -10.74 -7.26 -55.56
CA THR A 540 -9.57 -6.59 -54.96
C THR A 540 -8.87 -7.51 -53.94
N PRO A 541 -7.59 -7.85 -54.11
CA PRO A 541 -6.89 -8.77 -53.21
C PRO A 541 -6.78 -8.24 -51.78
N ARG A 542 -6.94 -9.13 -50.78
CA ARG A 542 -7.02 -8.74 -49.36
C ARG A 542 -5.76 -8.05 -48.83
N PHE A 543 -4.57 -8.43 -49.30
CA PHE A 543 -3.31 -7.76 -48.92
C PHE A 543 -3.21 -6.31 -49.43
N VAL A 544 -3.97 -5.94 -50.47
CA VAL A 544 -4.08 -4.56 -50.97
C VAL A 544 -5.00 -3.77 -50.04
N ILE A 545 -6.12 -4.36 -49.64
CA ILE A 545 -7.07 -3.77 -48.68
C ILE A 545 -6.40 -3.52 -47.33
N ASP A 546 -5.59 -4.46 -46.85
CA ASP A 546 -4.92 -4.37 -45.54
C ASP A 546 -3.80 -3.32 -45.52
N ARG A 547 -3.25 -2.94 -46.68
CA ARG A 547 -2.24 -1.88 -46.82
C ARG A 547 -2.81 -0.48 -46.99
N LEU A 548 -4.11 -0.36 -47.26
CA LEU A 548 -4.79 0.92 -47.43
C LEU A 548 -5.39 1.39 -46.11
N SER A 549 -5.28 2.69 -45.87
CA SER A 549 -5.99 3.34 -44.76
C SER A 549 -7.50 3.37 -45.03
N ASP A 550 -8.31 3.49 -43.98
CA ASP A 550 -9.78 3.61 -44.13
C ASP A 550 -10.19 4.84 -44.96
N ALA A 551 -9.33 5.87 -45.02
CA ALA A 551 -9.55 7.06 -45.84
C ALA A 551 -9.33 6.77 -47.33
N GLU A 552 -8.29 6.03 -47.68
CA GLU A 552 -8.01 5.61 -49.07
C GLU A 552 -9.06 4.63 -49.58
N LEU A 553 -9.49 3.67 -48.73
CA LEU A 553 -10.59 2.75 -49.07
C LEU A 553 -11.91 3.48 -49.34
N ARG A 554 -12.20 4.58 -48.61
CA ARG A 554 -13.38 5.41 -48.91
C ARG A 554 -13.21 6.23 -50.19
N ALA A 555 -12.05 6.82 -50.42
CA ALA A 555 -11.77 7.59 -51.64
C ALA A 555 -11.88 6.74 -52.91
N ILE A 556 -11.45 5.47 -52.86
CA ILE A 556 -11.62 4.50 -53.96
C ILE A 556 -13.09 4.12 -54.13
N ALA A 557 -13.82 3.88 -53.03
CA ALA A 557 -15.25 3.55 -53.08
C ALA A 557 -16.12 4.69 -53.64
N ASP A 558 -15.74 5.94 -53.38
CA ASP A 558 -16.44 7.14 -53.86
C ASP A 558 -15.99 7.57 -55.28
N GLY A 559 -15.00 6.87 -55.88
CA GLY A 559 -14.49 7.16 -57.23
C GLY A 559 -13.60 8.41 -57.33
N GLU A 560 -13.08 8.88 -56.19
CA GLU A 560 -12.19 10.05 -56.10
C GLU A 560 -10.71 9.68 -56.33
N LEU A 561 -10.37 8.39 -56.27
CA LEU A 561 -9.02 7.87 -56.43
C LEU A 561 -9.04 6.58 -57.27
N GLU A 562 -8.30 6.53 -58.38
CA GLU A 562 -8.16 5.31 -59.17
C GLU A 562 -7.06 4.42 -58.59
N MET A 563 -7.27 3.10 -58.61
CA MET A 563 -6.33 2.12 -58.04
C MET A 563 -4.95 2.17 -58.72
N ASP A 564 -4.88 2.59 -59.98
CA ASP A 564 -3.63 2.71 -60.76
C ASP A 564 -2.76 3.92 -60.32
N ASP A 565 -3.30 4.85 -59.53
CA ASP A 565 -2.58 6.02 -59.01
C ASP A 565 -1.93 5.76 -57.63
N LEU A 566 -2.14 4.58 -57.04
CA LEU A 566 -1.51 4.15 -55.79
C LEU A 566 -0.10 3.60 -56.10
N ARG A 567 0.95 4.20 -55.52
CA ARG A 567 2.34 3.75 -55.66
C ARG A 567 2.76 2.68 -54.68
#